data_AF-A0A1I2KLG7-F1
#
_entry.id   AF-A0A1I2KLG7-F1
#
_cell.length_a   1.000
_cell.length_b   1.000
_cell.length_c   1.000
_cell.angle_alpha   90.00
_cell.angle_beta   90.00
_cell.angle_gamma   90.00
#
_symmetry.space_group_name_H-M   'P 1'
#
loop_
_entity.id
_entity.type
_entity.pdbx_description
1 polymer ?
#
loop_
_entity_poly.entity_id
_entity_poly.type
_entity_poly.pdbx_seq_one_letter_code
_entity_poly.pdbx_strand_id
1 'polypeptide(L)'
;MTLTLDFVLHGPTLFDAPAIVESSVDWWADSFLVATPDALMTPIIEPLCAFRWGYEVDDDGVVTSRPPRVRSTAEAWDEVRDGIQELHPGWTLRSAEGRD
;
A
#
# COMPACT_ATOMS: atom_id res chain seq x y z
N MET A 1 -8.29 9.60 7.36
CA MET A 1 -7.31 8.74 6.67
C MET A 1 -7.82 7.32 6.80
N THR A 2 -8.58 6.86 5.81
CA THR A 2 -9.18 5.52 5.82
C THR A 2 -8.16 4.58 5.20
N LEU A 3 -7.56 3.71 6.01
CA LEU A 3 -6.70 2.64 5.55
C LEU A 3 -7.60 1.54 4.97
N THR A 4 -7.71 1.48 3.65
CA THR A 4 -8.30 0.32 2.97
C THR A 4 -7.18 -0.65 2.63
N LEU A 5 -7.19 -1.81 3.26
CA LEU A 5 -6.27 -2.91 3.01
C LEU A 5 -7.00 -4.01 2.26
N ASP A 6 -6.83 -4.04 0.94
CA ASP A 6 -7.39 -5.09 0.08
C ASP A 6 -6.24 -5.96 -0.48
N PHE A 7 -6.04 -7.15 0.08
CA PHE A 7 -5.22 -8.20 -0.52
C PHE A 7 -6.12 -9.23 -1.20
N VAL A 8 -6.06 -9.41 -2.53
CA VAL A 8 -6.45 -10.70 -3.17
C VAL A 8 -5.69 -10.96 -4.47
N LEU A 9 -5.10 -12.17 -4.51
CA LEU A 9 -4.60 -12.88 -5.68
C LEU A 9 -5.70 -13.04 -6.74
N HIS A 10 -5.41 -12.65 -7.99
CA HIS A 10 -6.27 -12.68 -9.20
C HIS A 10 -6.93 -11.34 -9.55
N GLY A 11 -6.17 -10.53 -10.33
CA GLY A 11 -6.60 -9.24 -10.84
C GLY A 11 -6.37 -8.12 -9.84
N PRO A 12 -5.25 -7.36 -9.92
CA PRO A 12 -5.05 -6.22 -9.04
C PRO A 12 -6.18 -5.22 -9.27
N THR A 13 -7.10 -5.13 -8.32
CA THR A 13 -8.06 -4.03 -8.27
C THR A 13 -7.32 -2.90 -7.57
N LEU A 14 -6.34 -2.32 -8.26
CA LEU A 14 -5.77 -1.04 -7.84
C LEU A 14 -6.94 -0.07 -7.95
N PHE A 15 -7.56 0.25 -6.82
CA PHE A 15 -8.64 1.22 -6.78
C PHE A 15 -8.11 2.49 -7.45
N ASP A 16 -8.85 2.95 -8.46
CA ASP A 16 -8.63 4.22 -9.11
C ASP A 16 -8.47 5.27 -8.01
N ALA A 17 -7.49 6.15 -8.15
CA ALA A 17 -7.25 7.18 -7.14
C ALA A 17 -8.58 7.87 -6.80
N PRO A 18 -8.84 8.21 -5.53
CA PRO A 18 -10.08 8.90 -5.19
C PRO A 18 -10.25 10.09 -6.12
N ALA A 19 -11.44 10.26 -6.71
CA ALA A 19 -11.74 11.41 -7.54
C ALA A 19 -11.73 12.66 -6.65
N ILE A 20 -10.56 13.29 -6.51
CA ILE A 20 -10.38 14.48 -5.69
C ILE A 20 -10.91 15.67 -6.50
N VAL A 21 -11.85 16.41 -5.91
CA VAL A 21 -12.54 17.57 -6.51
C VAL A 21 -11.83 18.89 -6.13
N GLU A 22 -10.70 18.81 -5.43
CA GLU A 22 -9.91 19.98 -5.01
C GLU A 22 -9.12 20.56 -6.18
N SER A 23 -8.93 21.89 -6.16
CA SER A 23 -8.28 22.64 -7.24
C SER A 23 -6.78 22.35 -7.35
N SER A 24 -6.11 22.07 -6.23
CA SER A 24 -4.74 21.58 -6.21
C SER A 24 -4.58 20.48 -5.19
N VAL A 25 -3.80 19.46 -5.56
CA VAL A 25 -3.70 18.20 -4.83
C VAL A 25 -2.26 17.73 -4.87
N ASP A 26 -1.73 17.35 -3.70
CA ASP A 26 -0.53 16.52 -3.62
C ASP A 26 -0.91 15.17 -3.01
N TRP A 27 -1.04 14.15 -3.86
CA TRP A 27 -1.54 12.83 -3.45
C TRP A 27 -0.47 11.76 -3.55
N TRP A 28 -0.42 10.93 -2.51
CA TRP A 28 0.50 9.80 -2.40
C TRP A 28 -0.22 8.56 -1.86
N ALA A 29 0.16 7.41 -2.38
CA ALA A 29 -0.17 6.10 -1.81
C ALA A 29 1.09 5.28 -1.57
N ASP A 30 1.12 4.60 -0.44
CA ASP A 30 2.04 3.50 -0.17
C ASP A 30 1.37 2.19 -0.59
N SER A 31 2.14 1.30 -1.18
CA SER A 31 1.68 0.01 -1.67
C SER A 31 2.70 -1.07 -1.39
N PHE A 32 2.21 -2.25 -1.07
CA PHE A 32 3.02 -3.37 -0.60
C PHE A 32 2.77 -4.59 -1.48
N LEU A 33 3.85 -5.21 -1.94
CA LEU A 33 3.79 -6.57 -2.44
C LEU A 33 3.99 -7.51 -1.25
N VAL A 34 3.12 -8.51 -1.10
CA VAL A 34 3.25 -9.50 -0.03
C VAL A 34 3.11 -10.92 -0.55
N ALA A 35 3.68 -11.86 0.18
CA ALA A 35 3.49 -13.29 -0.01
C ALA A 35 2.57 -13.87 1.06
N THR A 36 1.78 -14.86 0.66
CA THR A 36 1.09 -15.79 1.55
C THR A 36 1.67 -17.19 1.29
N PRO A 37 2.52 -17.73 2.18
CA PRO A 37 3.31 -18.94 1.89
C PRO A 37 2.47 -20.15 1.46
N ASP A 38 1.26 -20.28 1.99
CA ASP A 38 0.36 -21.42 1.74
C ASP A 38 -0.86 -21.07 0.88
N ALA A 39 -0.71 -20.10 -0.03
CA ALA A 39 -1.75 -19.71 -1.01
C ALA A 39 -3.15 -19.49 -0.36
N LEU A 40 -3.19 -18.73 0.73
CA LEU A 40 -4.37 -18.36 1.54
C LEU A 40 -4.93 -19.40 2.53
N MET A 41 -4.36 -20.62 2.58
CA MET A 41 -4.83 -21.63 3.56
C MET A 41 -4.48 -21.24 5.00
N THR A 42 -3.37 -20.53 5.18
CA THR A 42 -2.92 -20.01 6.47
C THR A 42 -2.95 -18.49 6.40
N PRO A 43 -3.54 -17.78 7.38
CA PRO A 43 -3.64 -16.32 7.38
C PRO A 43 -2.30 -15.69 7.81
N ILE A 44 -1.26 -15.88 7.00
CA ILE A 44 0.08 -15.32 7.18
C ILE A 44 0.38 -14.38 6.03
N ILE A 45 0.83 -13.16 6.34
CA ILE A 45 1.36 -12.21 5.36
C ILE A 45 2.86 -12.00 5.61
N GLU A 46 3.64 -12.04 4.53
CA GLU A 46 5.05 -11.68 4.49
C GLU A 46 5.29 -10.51 3.52
N PRO A 47 5.74 -9.33 3.99
CA PRO A 47 6.06 -8.21 3.11
C PRO A 47 7.29 -8.51 2.25
N LEU A 48 7.18 -8.26 0.94
CA LEU A 48 8.24 -8.47 -0.04
C LEU A 48 8.87 -7.17 -0.51
N CYS A 49 8.06 -6.16 -0.83
CA CYS A 49 8.54 -4.83 -1.19
C CYS A 49 7.49 -3.75 -0.88
N ALA A 50 7.98 -2.53 -0.63
CA ALA A 50 7.16 -1.34 -0.49
C ALA A 50 7.50 -0.30 -1.55
N PHE A 51 6.48 0.34 -2.10
CA PHE A 51 6.64 1.43 -3.06
C PHE A 51 5.61 2.52 -2.80
N ARG A 52 6.05 3.76 -3.01
CA ARG A 52 5.23 4.95 -2.93
C ARG A 52 5.05 5.55 -4.31
N TRP A 53 3.82 5.84 -4.68
CA TRP A 53 3.46 6.42 -5.98
C TRP A 53 2.38 7.48 -5.79
N GLY A 54 2.18 8.32 -6.79
CA GLY A 54 1.24 9.42 -6.63
C GLY A 54 1.09 10.29 -7.87
N TYR A 55 0.41 11.41 -7.68
CA TYR A 55 0.24 12.46 -8.66
C TYR A 55 0.05 13.79 -7.95
N GLU A 56 0.28 14.86 -8.69
CA GLU A 56 -0.10 16.20 -8.27
C GLU A 56 -1.08 16.80 -9.28
N VAL A 57 -1.97 17.66 -8.79
CA VAL A 57 -2.84 18.52 -9.59
C VAL A 57 -2.47 19.94 -9.23
N ASP A 58 -2.06 20.74 -10.21
CA ASP A 58 -1.80 22.17 -9.99
C ASP A 58 -3.09 22.99 -9.97
N ASP A 59 -3.01 24.27 -9.63
CA ASP A 59 -4.18 25.15 -9.53
C ASP A 59 -4.92 25.35 -10.88
N ASP A 60 -4.28 25.01 -12.01
CA ASP A 60 -4.86 25.04 -13.35
C ASP A 60 -5.54 23.69 -13.73
N GLY A 61 -5.49 22.70 -12.83
CA GLY A 61 -6.08 21.38 -13.01
C GLY A 61 -5.21 20.41 -13.82
N VAL A 62 -3.92 20.72 -14.04
CA VAL A 62 -3.01 19.84 -14.78
C VAL A 62 -2.53 18.71 -13.88
N VAL A 63 -2.79 17.47 -14.31
CA VAL A 63 -2.36 16.26 -13.60
C VAL A 63 -0.95 15.88 -14.02
N THR A 64 -0.03 15.84 -13.06
CA THR A 64 1.33 15.34 -13.27
C THR A 64 1.55 14.07 -12.46
N SER A 65 1.88 12.97 -13.16
CA SER A 65 2.23 11.72 -12.51
C SER A 65 3.55 11.84 -11.76
N ARG A 66 3.58 11.36 -10.50
CA ARG A 66 4.82 11.22 -9.75
C ARG A 66 5.35 9.79 -9.94
N PRO A 67 6.62 9.61 -10.36
CA PRO A 67 7.17 8.28 -10.58
C PRO A 67 7.19 7.47 -9.27
N PRO A 68 6.88 6.17 -9.33
CA PRO A 68 6.98 5.30 -8.16
C PRO A 68 8.39 5.30 -7.58
N ARG A 69 8.47 5.31 -6.25
CA ARG A 69 9.71 5.27 -5.48
C ARG A 69 9.69 4.05 -4.58
N VAL A 70 10.76 3.27 -4.61
CA VAL A 70 10.96 2.19 -3.63
C VAL A 70 11.10 2.81 -2.23
N ARG A 71 10.44 2.20 -1.25
CA ARG A 71 10.62 2.51 0.18
C ARG A 71 11.35 1.36 0.85
N SER A 72 12.00 1.63 2.00
CA SER A 72 12.42 0.54 2.88
C SER A 72 11.20 -0.27 3.27
N THR A 73 11.24 -1.55 2.97
CA THR A 73 10.11 -2.46 3.22
C THR A 73 9.88 -2.59 4.72
N ALA A 74 10.95 -2.63 5.52
CA ALA A 74 10.86 -2.73 6.98
C ALA A 74 10.16 -1.52 7.60
N GLU A 75 10.65 -0.30 7.31
CA GLU A 75 10.08 0.92 7.88
C GLU A 75 8.62 1.11 7.46
N ALA A 76 8.33 0.99 6.16
CA ALA A 76 6.98 1.19 5.66
C ALA A 76 5.99 0.13 6.17
N TRP A 77 6.45 -1.11 6.36
CA TRP A 77 5.59 -2.18 6.89
C TRP A 77 5.27 -1.97 8.36
N ASP A 78 6.24 -1.58 9.17
CA ASP A 78 6.03 -1.30 10.59
C ASP A 78 5.04 -0.14 10.80
N GLU A 79 5.03 0.88 9.92
CA GLU A 79 4.06 1.99 9.96
C GLU A 79 2.60 1.54 9.81
N VAL A 80 2.32 0.50 9.00
CA VAL A 80 0.95 0.07 8.68
C VAL A 80 0.52 -1.19 9.42
N ARG A 81 1.48 -1.94 9.98
CA ARG A 81 1.27 -3.27 10.57
C ARG A 81 0.16 -3.30 11.61
N ASP A 82 0.15 -2.34 12.52
CA ASP A 82 -0.84 -2.31 13.61
C ASP A 82 -2.26 -2.12 13.06
N GLY A 83 -2.43 -1.26 12.06
CA GLY A 83 -3.73 -1.07 11.39
C GLY A 83 -4.19 -2.33 10.65
N ILE A 84 -3.28 -3.05 10.00
CA ILE A 84 -3.59 -4.35 9.38
C ILE A 84 -4.03 -5.36 10.44
N GLN A 85 -3.32 -5.41 11.57
CA GLN A 85 -3.60 -6.35 12.65
C GLN A 85 -4.96 -6.05 13.31
N GLU A 86 -5.35 -4.79 13.44
CA GLU A 86 -6.66 -4.39 13.94
C GLU A 86 -7.79 -4.80 12.99
N LEU A 87 -7.61 -4.62 11.68
CA LEU A 87 -8.58 -5.02 10.66
C LEU A 87 -8.68 -6.55 10.51
N HIS A 88 -7.57 -7.25 10.71
CA HIS A 88 -7.44 -8.69 10.53
C HIS A 88 -6.78 -9.36 11.75
N PRO A 89 -7.46 -9.41 12.91
CA PRO A 89 -6.86 -9.88 14.16
C PRO A 89 -6.46 -11.36 14.15
N GLY A 90 -7.06 -12.16 13.26
CA GLY A 90 -6.71 -13.57 13.09
C GLY A 90 -5.49 -13.82 12.19
N TRP A 91 -4.93 -12.77 11.58
CA TRP A 91 -3.79 -12.89 10.67
C TRP A 91 -2.48 -12.72 11.44
N THR A 92 -1.46 -13.43 10.99
CA THR A 92 -0.09 -13.33 11.48
C THR A 92 0.73 -12.51 10.50
N LEU A 93 1.14 -11.31 10.93
CA LEU A 93 1.97 -10.42 10.12
C LEU A 93 3.45 -10.64 10.46
N ARG A 94 4.23 -11.05 9.46
CA ARG A 94 5.68 -11.25 9.59
C ARG A 94 6.44 -9.94 9.45
N SER A 95 7.60 -9.84 10.10
CA SER A 95 8.51 -8.71 9.94
C SER A 95 9.15 -8.70 8.55
N ALA A 96 9.58 -7.53 8.06
CA ALA A 96 10.31 -7.39 6.79
C ALA A 96 11.84 -7.43 6.93
N GLU A 97 12.37 -7.85 8.08
CA GLU A 97 13.80 -7.79 8.40
C GLU A 97 14.68 -8.48 7.33
N GLY A 98 15.68 -7.75 6.81
CA GLY A 98 16.67 -8.27 5.86
C GLY A 98 16.28 -8.24 4.38
N ARG A 99 15.21 -7.51 4.01
CA ARG A 99 14.78 -7.33 2.60
C ARG A 99 14.90 -5.85 2.18
N ASP A 100 16.02 -5.51 1.55
CA ASP A 100 16.24 -4.26 0.79
C ASP A 100 16.84 -4.59 -0.59
#